data_AF-A0A0A9X5D4-F1
#
_entry.id   AF-A0A0A9X5D4-F1
#
_cell.length_a   1.000
_cell.length_b   1.000
_cell.length_c   1.000
_cell.angle_alpha   90.00
_cell.angle_beta   90.00
_cell.angle_gamma   90.00
#
_symmetry.space_group_name_H-M   'P 1'
#
loop_
_entity.id
_entity.type
_entity.pdbx_description
1 polymer ?
#
loop_
_entity_poly.entity_id
_entity_poly.type
_entity_poly.pdbx_seq_one_letter_code
_entity_poly.pdbx_strand_id
1 'polypeptide(L)'
;ENNKSKAHGVWDRERIAFFDNRIVNADASSYLPQDWSTIAEAAAREKHRKYDGAAEDHRGSFSPLICSCEGVLHKEFNQFLHRLATTLSDKWAKPRSQEAGWVRTKFQFA
;
A
#
# COMPACT_ATOMS: atom_id res chain seq x y z
N GLU A 1 -8.71 -0.44 -17.69
CA GLU A 1 -9.33 0.38 -16.62
C GLU A 1 -9.52 -0.49 -15.38
N ASN A 2 -9.33 0.09 -14.18
CA ASN A 2 -9.70 -0.40 -12.85
C ASN A 2 -9.20 -1.79 -12.38
N ASN A 3 -7.96 -1.86 -11.89
CA ASN A 3 -7.58 -2.86 -10.88
C ASN A 3 -7.48 -2.22 -9.48
N LYS A 4 -8.52 -1.47 -9.08
CA LYS A 4 -8.61 -0.88 -7.74
C LYS A 4 -9.19 -1.93 -6.81
N SER A 5 -8.40 -2.40 -5.85
CA SER A 5 -8.89 -3.26 -4.78
C SER A 5 -9.53 -2.42 -3.69
N LYS A 6 -10.54 -2.98 -3.00
CA LYS A 6 -11.21 -2.34 -1.87
C LYS A 6 -11.43 -3.32 -0.74
N ALA A 7 -11.38 -2.86 0.50
CA ALA A 7 -11.67 -3.65 1.69
C ALA A 7 -12.34 -2.79 2.77
N HIS A 8 -13.21 -3.38 3.57
CA HIS A 8 -13.89 -2.69 4.67
C HIS A 8 -13.10 -2.83 5.98
N GLY A 9 -13.16 -1.81 6.83
CA GLY A 9 -12.62 -1.91 8.19
C GLY A 9 -11.09 -1.87 8.26
N VAL A 10 -10.41 -1.56 7.15
CA VAL A 10 -8.94 -1.55 7.14
C VAL A 10 -8.40 -0.42 7.98
N TRP A 11 -8.88 0.82 7.82
CA TRP A 11 -8.38 1.98 8.59
C TRP A 11 -9.35 2.44 9.67
N ASP A 12 -10.62 2.56 9.31
CA ASP A 12 -11.71 2.88 10.21
C ASP A 12 -12.77 1.79 10.13
N ARG A 13 -13.40 1.47 11.26
CA ARG A 13 -14.50 0.51 11.31
C ARG A 13 -15.61 0.93 10.34
N GLU A 14 -16.16 -0.03 9.60
CA GLU A 14 -17.27 0.16 8.63
C GLU A 14 -16.95 1.09 7.44
N ARG A 15 -15.76 1.69 7.37
CA ARG A 15 -15.30 2.50 6.25
C ARG A 15 -14.63 1.63 5.17
N ILE A 16 -14.86 1.97 3.90
CA ILE A 16 -14.16 1.35 2.77
C ILE A 16 -12.78 1.98 2.64
N ALA A 17 -11.74 1.15 2.53
CA ALA A 17 -10.41 1.54 2.08
C ALA A 17 -10.20 1.09 0.63
N PHE A 18 -9.81 2.02 -0.22
CA PHE A 18 -9.44 1.80 -1.62
C PHE A 18 -7.93 1.76 -1.75
N PHE A 19 -7.44 0.89 -2.63
CA PHE A 19 -6.02 0.72 -2.89
C PHE A 19 -5.74 0.72 -4.37
N ASP A 20 -4.56 1.21 -4.73
CA ASP A 20 -4.03 1.10 -6.07
C ASP A 20 -2.52 0.84 -5.98
N ASN A 21 -2.06 -0.22 -6.65
CA ASN A 21 -0.66 -0.61 -6.63
C ASN A 21 0.14 0.21 -7.66
N ARG A 22 1.42 0.45 -7.37
CA ARG A 22 2.40 0.90 -8.36
C ARG A 22 3.78 0.33 -8.04
N ILE A 23 4.29 -0.46 -8.98
CA ILE A 23 5.68 -0.92 -8.99
C ILE A 23 6.51 0.13 -9.76
N VAL A 24 7.64 0.54 -9.20
CA VAL A 24 8.51 1.56 -9.79
C VAL A 24 9.91 0.99 -10.01
N ASN A 25 10.41 1.09 -11.25
CA ASN A 25 11.83 0.91 -11.52
C ASN A 25 12.58 2.17 -11.08
N ALA A 26 13.11 2.17 -9.87
CA ALA A 26 13.82 3.31 -9.29
C ALA A 26 15.16 3.62 -9.99
N ASP A 27 15.73 2.65 -10.71
CA ASP A 27 17.00 2.78 -11.41
C ASP A 27 16.84 3.33 -12.85
N ALA A 28 15.61 3.60 -13.28
CA ALA A 28 15.36 4.16 -14.61
C ALA A 28 16.00 5.56 -14.73
N SER A 29 16.68 5.82 -15.85
CA SER A 29 17.41 7.08 -16.08
C SER A 29 16.54 8.33 -15.95
N SER A 30 15.22 8.21 -16.19
CA SER A 30 14.25 9.29 -16.02
C SER A 30 14.09 9.77 -14.58
N TYR A 31 14.48 8.97 -13.59
CA TYR A 31 14.43 9.33 -12.19
C TYR A 31 15.76 9.88 -11.67
N LEU A 32 16.87 9.75 -12.40
CA LEU A 32 18.14 10.32 -11.95
C LEU A 32 18.06 11.84 -11.85
N PRO A 33 18.63 12.46 -10.79
CA PRO A 33 19.44 11.84 -9.73
C PRO A 33 18.65 11.54 -8.42
N GLN A 34 17.33 11.38 -8.49
CA GLN A 34 16.46 11.27 -7.31
C GLN A 34 16.69 9.96 -6.54
N ASP A 35 16.56 10.02 -5.22
CA ASP A 35 16.54 8.83 -4.36
C ASP A 35 15.16 8.15 -4.35
N TRP A 36 15.14 6.90 -3.85
CA TRP A 36 13.91 6.12 -3.73
C TRP A 36 12.81 6.87 -2.96
N SER A 37 13.15 7.54 -1.87
CA SER A 37 12.18 8.24 -1.01
C SER A 37 11.43 9.32 -1.80
N THR A 38 12.17 10.11 -2.57
CA THR A 38 11.64 11.18 -3.43
C THR A 38 10.76 10.62 -4.53
N ILE A 39 11.23 9.58 -5.22
CA ILE A 39 10.48 8.90 -6.29
C ILE A 39 9.17 8.33 -5.75
N ALA A 40 9.22 7.61 -4.63
CA ALA A 40 8.08 6.97 -4.01
C ALA A 40 7.06 8.00 -3.49
N GLU A 41 7.52 9.10 -2.88
CA GLU A 41 6.63 10.16 -2.41
C GLU A 41 5.95 10.90 -3.58
N ALA A 42 6.67 11.15 -4.67
CA ALA A 42 6.09 11.73 -5.88
C ALA A 42 5.02 10.81 -6.48
N ALA A 43 5.30 9.51 -6.54
CA ALA A 43 4.35 8.49 -7.00
C ALA A 43 3.11 8.41 -6.09
N ALA A 44 3.28 8.52 -4.77
CA ALA A 44 2.18 8.52 -3.79
C ALA A 44 1.31 9.75 -3.98
N ARG A 45 1.91 10.93 -4.05
CA ARG A 45 1.22 12.20 -4.29
C ARG A 45 0.42 12.19 -5.58
N GLU A 46 0.95 11.61 -6.66
CA GLU A 46 0.22 11.47 -7.92
C GLU A 46 -1.04 10.61 -7.77
N LYS A 47 -0.96 9.48 -7.05
CA LYS A 47 -2.09 8.59 -6.78
C LYS A 47 -3.13 9.27 -5.87
N HIS A 48 -2.68 9.93 -4.80
CA HIS A 48 -3.55 10.72 -3.91
C HIS A 48 -4.33 11.79 -4.67
N ARG A 49 -3.63 12.61 -5.47
CA ARG A 49 -4.26 13.62 -6.33
C ARG A 49 -5.33 13.03 -7.26
N LYS A 50 -5.13 11.78 -7.70
CA LYS A 50 -6.06 11.09 -8.61
C LYS A 50 -7.27 10.49 -7.89
N TYR A 51 -7.15 10.05 -6.64
CA TYR A 51 -8.16 9.18 -6.03
C TYR A 51 -8.74 9.66 -4.70
N ASP A 52 -8.11 10.59 -3.99
CA ASP A 52 -8.59 11.01 -2.66
C ASP A 52 -10.00 11.60 -2.73
N GLY A 53 -10.28 12.50 -3.67
CA GLY A 53 -11.60 13.08 -3.85
C GLY A 53 -12.67 12.01 -4.11
N ALA A 54 -12.41 11.10 -5.03
CA ALA A 54 -13.34 10.01 -5.35
C ALA A 54 -13.52 9.03 -4.17
N ALA A 55 -12.48 8.80 -3.36
CA ALA A 55 -12.60 7.99 -2.16
C ALA A 55 -13.47 8.70 -1.11
N GLU A 56 -13.29 9.99 -0.91
CA GLU A 56 -14.07 10.81 0.03
C GLU A 56 -15.55 10.90 -0.39
N ASP A 57 -15.85 11.03 -1.68
CA ASP A 57 -17.23 10.98 -2.21
C ASP A 57 -17.96 9.67 -1.84
N HIS A 58 -17.21 8.56 -1.71
CA HIS A 58 -17.71 7.26 -1.27
C HIS A 58 -17.64 7.06 0.25
N ARG A 59 -17.35 8.12 1.02
CA ARG A 59 -17.04 8.09 2.45
C ARG A 59 -15.95 7.07 2.77
N GLY A 60 -15.03 6.84 1.84
CA GLY A 60 -13.92 5.91 1.96
C GLY A 60 -12.59 6.63 2.17
N SER A 61 -11.53 5.85 2.38
CA SER A 61 -10.15 6.33 2.43
C SER A 61 -9.36 5.72 1.27
N PHE A 62 -8.34 6.41 0.76
CA PHE A 62 -7.43 5.85 -0.23
C PHE A 62 -6.03 5.64 0.36
N SER A 63 -5.36 4.55 -0.02
CA SER A 63 -3.96 4.30 0.31
C SER A 63 -3.20 3.77 -0.91
N PRO A 64 -2.15 4.46 -1.38
CA PRO A 64 -1.28 3.97 -2.45
C PRO A 64 -0.40 2.84 -1.94
N LEU A 65 -0.34 1.74 -2.70
CA LEU A 65 0.56 0.62 -2.43
C LEU A 65 1.75 0.68 -3.38
N ILE A 66 2.77 1.47 -3.00
CA ILE A 66 3.94 1.74 -3.83
C ILE A 66 5.14 0.90 -3.38
N CYS A 67 5.78 0.22 -4.34
CA CYS A 67 7.02 -0.49 -4.12
C CYS A 67 7.99 -0.31 -5.30
N SER A 68 9.29 -0.48 -5.05
CA SER A 68 10.27 -0.58 -6.12
C SER A 68 10.23 -1.98 -6.74
N CYS A 69 10.87 -2.15 -7.92
CA CYS A 69 11.12 -3.48 -8.48
C CYS A 69 11.92 -4.38 -7.52
N GLU A 70 12.83 -3.79 -6.74
CA GLU A 70 13.64 -4.47 -5.71
C GLU A 70 12.89 -4.73 -4.39
N GLY A 71 11.57 -4.48 -4.35
CA GLY A 71 10.74 -4.75 -3.17
C GLY A 71 10.87 -3.74 -2.03
N VAL A 72 11.50 -2.59 -2.25
CA VAL A 72 11.54 -1.51 -1.25
C VAL A 72 10.16 -0.85 -1.21
N LEU A 73 9.55 -0.81 -0.03
CA LEU A 73 8.17 -0.35 0.12
C LEU A 73 8.10 1.12 0.54
N HIS A 74 7.09 1.84 0.05
CA HIS A 74 6.70 3.16 0.59
C HIS A 74 6.09 3.03 1.99
N LYS A 75 6.11 4.11 2.77
CA LYS A 75 5.63 4.15 4.16
C LYS A 75 4.17 3.71 4.30
N GLU A 76 3.28 4.09 3.39
CA GLU A 76 1.85 3.76 3.47
C GLU A 76 1.60 2.28 3.15
N PHE A 77 2.34 1.72 2.21
CA PHE A 77 2.30 0.27 1.95
C PHE A 77 2.81 -0.51 3.17
N ASN A 78 3.92 -0.07 3.79
CA ASN A 78 4.41 -0.67 5.03
C ASN A 78 3.36 -0.63 6.16
N GLN A 79 2.69 0.52 6.34
CA GLN A 79 1.63 0.66 7.34
C GLN A 79 0.46 -0.30 7.07
N PHE A 80 0.07 -0.45 5.80
CA PHE A 80 -0.98 -1.40 5.40
C PHE A 80 -0.60 -2.84 5.74
N LEU A 81 0.61 -3.29 5.40
CA LEU A 81 1.08 -4.64 5.74
C LEU A 81 1.16 -4.86 7.25
N HIS A 82 1.63 -3.86 7.99
CA HIS A 82 1.65 -3.92 9.45
C HIS A 82 0.25 -4.05 10.03
N ARG A 83 -0.73 -3.30 9.52
CA ARG A 83 -2.10 -3.39 10.01
C ARG A 83 -2.72 -4.75 9.68
N LEU A 84 -2.55 -5.22 8.45
CA LEU A 84 -3.01 -6.54 8.01
C LEU A 84 -2.47 -7.67 8.90
N ALA A 85 -1.17 -7.65 9.20
CA ALA A 85 -0.55 -8.64 10.07
C ALA A 85 -1.10 -8.60 11.51
N THR A 86 -1.44 -7.43 12.05
CA THR A 86 -2.11 -7.32 13.36
C THR A 86 -3.50 -7.91 13.30
N THR A 87 -4.31 -7.51 12.31
CA THR A 87 -5.69 -8.01 12.16
C THR A 87 -5.75 -9.53 11.99
N LEU A 88 -4.82 -10.11 11.24
CA LEU A 88 -4.74 -11.57 11.08
C LEU A 88 -4.28 -12.28 12.35
N SER A 89 -3.32 -11.69 13.07
CA SER A 89 -2.84 -12.18 14.37
C SER A 89 -3.99 -12.27 15.37
N ASP A 90 -4.81 -11.21 15.48
CA ASP A 90 -5.98 -11.17 16.35
C ASP A 90 -7.05 -12.18 15.89
N LYS A 91 -7.33 -12.25 14.59
CA LYS A 91 -8.37 -13.13 14.03
C LYS A 91 -8.05 -14.61 14.18
N TRP A 92 -6.78 -14.99 14.04
CA TRP A 92 -6.34 -16.38 14.05
C TRP A 92 -5.67 -16.81 15.35
N ALA A 93 -5.57 -15.92 16.33
CA ALA A 93 -4.89 -16.14 17.61
C ALA A 93 -3.45 -16.68 17.44
N LYS A 94 -2.72 -16.13 16.45
CA LYS A 94 -1.34 -16.52 16.12
C LYS A 94 -0.37 -15.37 16.39
N PRO A 95 0.93 -15.63 16.63
CA PRO A 95 1.91 -14.58 16.84
C PRO A 95 1.99 -13.63 15.64
N ARG A 96 2.00 -12.32 15.90
CA ARG A 96 2.12 -11.29 14.86
C ARG A 96 3.33 -11.47 13.96
N SER A 97 4.45 -11.97 14.49
CA SER A 97 5.67 -12.24 13.70
C SER A 97 5.45 -13.30 12.62
N GLN A 98 4.69 -14.36 12.93
CA GLN A 98 4.32 -15.40 11.98
C GLN A 98 3.42 -14.82 10.87
N GLU A 99 2.41 -14.04 11.25
CA GLU A 99 1.49 -13.42 10.29
C GLU A 99 2.17 -12.35 9.44
N ALA A 100 3.08 -11.56 10.01
CA ALA A 100 3.87 -10.58 9.26
C ALA A 100 4.77 -11.26 8.21
N GLY A 101 5.39 -12.40 8.54
CA GLY A 101 6.14 -13.20 7.59
C GLY A 101 5.26 -13.70 6.45
N TRP A 102 4.11 -14.31 6.79
CA TRP A 102 3.15 -14.81 5.80
C TRP A 102 2.61 -13.71 4.88
N VAL A 103 2.22 -12.56 5.45
CA VAL A 103 1.74 -11.39 4.69
C VAL A 103 2.83 -10.91 3.73
N ARG A 104 4.08 -10.74 4.19
CA ARG A 104 5.18 -10.31 3.31
C ARG A 104 5.38 -11.26 2.14
N THR A 105 5.36 -12.57 2.37
CA THR A 105 5.45 -13.57 1.28
C THR A 105 4.29 -13.48 0.29
N LYS A 106 3.07 -13.16 0.75
CA LYS A 106 1.91 -13.00 -0.14
C LYS A 106 1.92 -11.72 -0.96
N PHE A 107 2.64 -10.69 -0.51
CA PHE A 107 2.75 -9.40 -1.18
C PHE A 107 4.08 -9.21 -1.94
N GLN A 108 4.95 -10.21 -1.94
CA GLN A 108 6.11 -10.22 -2.84
C GLN A 108 5.62 -10.35 -4.28
N PHE A 109 6.04 -9.41 -5.12
CA PHE A 109 5.91 -9.48 -6.57
C PHE A 109 7.15 -10.24 -7.06
N ALA A 110 6.99 -11.55 -7.27
CA ALA A 110 8.03 -12.43 -7.79
C ALA A 110 8.11 -12.35 -9.32
#